data_AF-A0A6I7NZS1-F1
#
_entry.id   AF-A0A6I7NZS1-F1
#
_cell.length_a   1.000
_cell.length_b   1.000
_cell.length_c   1.000
_cell.angle_alpha   90.00
_cell.angle_beta   90.00
_cell.angle_gamma   90.00
#
_symmetry.space_group_name_H-M   'P 1'
#
loop_
_entity.id
_entity.type
_entity.pdbx_description
1 polymer ?
#
loop_
_entity_poly.entity_id
_entity_poly.type
_entity_poly.pdbx_seq_one_letter_code
_entity_poly.pdbx_strand_id
1 'polypeptide(L)'
;MAGLPSKGVIRVDADDRVTGGLFVAEGIETALSLPPPAWATVSAGTLAGLPVLDGLEALTIAVDADDAGQRAAERCAATWHDAGREVRLFDLATIRAGSTNGL
;
A
#
# COMPACT_ATOMS: atom_id res chain seq x y z
N MET A 1 27.21 4.09 10.11
CA MET A 1 26.33 5.25 9.86
C MET A 1 24.89 4.76 9.90
N ALA A 2 24.11 5.12 10.90
CA ALA A 2 22.67 4.83 10.88
C ALA A 2 22.03 5.74 9.82
N GLY A 3 21.38 5.16 8.82
CA GLY A 3 20.66 5.92 7.80
C GLY A 3 19.58 6.80 8.45
N LEU A 4 19.35 7.98 7.88
CA LEU A 4 18.21 8.82 8.27
C LEU A 4 16.91 8.03 8.04
N PRO A 5 15.93 8.10 8.95
CA PRO A 5 14.64 7.45 8.72
C PRO A 5 13.94 8.09 7.51
N SER A 6 13.80 7.34 6.43
CA SER A 6 13.07 7.75 5.23
C SER A 6 11.56 7.64 5.47
N LYS A 7 10.96 8.66 6.07
CA LYS A 7 9.50 8.84 6.06
C LYS A 7 9.12 9.66 4.83
N GLY A 8 8.35 9.08 3.92
CA GLY A 8 7.90 9.77 2.72
C GLY A 8 6.83 8.98 1.98
N VAL A 9 5.84 9.67 1.43
CA VAL A 9 4.79 9.07 0.60
C VAL A 9 4.83 9.77 -0.76
N ILE A 10 4.92 8.99 -1.83
CA ILE A 10 4.77 9.46 -3.20
C ILE A 10 3.30 9.28 -3.57
N ARG A 11 2.62 10.39 -3.84
CA ARG A 11 1.20 10.39 -4.22
C ARG A 11 1.11 10.36 -5.74
N VAL A 12 0.89 9.18 -6.33
CA VAL A 12 0.75 9.06 -7.80
C VAL A 12 -0.50 9.80 -8.26
N ASP A 13 -1.59 9.63 -7.50
CA ASP A 13 -2.80 10.43 -7.64
C ASP A 13 -2.90 11.48 -6.54
N ALA A 14 -3.37 12.68 -6.90
CA ALA A 14 -3.56 13.80 -5.99
C ALA A 14 -4.70 13.54 -4.99
N ASP A 15 -4.64 14.23 -3.84
CA ASP A 15 -5.57 14.05 -2.72
C ASP A 15 -7.04 14.22 -3.11
N ASP A 16 -7.34 15.07 -4.10
CA ASP A 16 -8.71 15.31 -4.58
C ASP A 16 -9.33 14.12 -5.32
N ARG A 17 -8.51 13.18 -5.80
CA ARG A 17 -8.95 11.91 -6.38
C ARG A 17 -9.11 10.78 -5.36
N VAL A 18 -8.56 10.97 -4.17
CA VAL A 18 -8.56 9.97 -3.10
C VAL A 18 -9.90 10.03 -2.37
N THR A 19 -10.91 9.40 -2.96
CA THR A 19 -12.29 9.41 -2.46
C THR A 19 -12.79 7.99 -2.25
N GLY A 20 -13.24 7.67 -1.04
CA GLY A 20 -13.77 6.35 -0.66
C GLY A 20 -12.70 5.26 -0.53
N GLY A 21 -11.81 5.08 -1.51
CA GLY A 21 -10.80 4.04 -1.52
C GLY A 21 -9.41 4.51 -1.95
N LEU A 22 -8.37 3.83 -1.47
CA LEU A 22 -6.97 4.08 -1.85
C LEU A 22 -6.20 2.76 -1.99
N PHE A 23 -5.41 2.67 -3.06
CA PHE A 23 -4.40 1.62 -3.22
C PHE A 23 -3.05 2.10 -2.70
N VAL A 24 -2.32 1.25 -1.98
CA VAL A 24 -0.98 1.58 -1.49
C VAL A 24 0.01 0.43 -1.72
N ALA A 25 1.27 0.79 -1.95
CA ALA A 25 2.39 -0.14 -2.04
C ALA A 25 3.63 0.42 -1.33
N GLU A 26 4.64 -0.41 -1.08
CA GLU A 26 5.96 0.05 -0.64
C GLU A 26 6.70 0.75 -1.79
N GLY A 27 6.92 0.03 -2.89
CA GLY A 27 7.62 0.54 -4.08
C GLY A 27 6.75 1.39 -5.02
N ILE A 28 7.38 2.33 -5.72
CA ILE A 28 6.69 3.22 -6.67
C ILE A 28 6.30 2.48 -7.96
N GLU A 29 7.11 1.54 -8.41
CA GLU A 29 6.85 0.70 -9.59
C GLU A 29 5.59 -0.13 -9.38
N THR A 30 5.43 -0.68 -8.17
CA THR A 30 4.21 -1.38 -7.77
C THR A 30 3.02 -0.45 -7.76
N ALA A 31 3.11 0.71 -7.08
CA ALA A 31 2.01 1.67 -7.02
C ALA A 31 1.55 2.14 -8.42
N LEU A 32 2.48 2.37 -9.35
CA LEU A 32 2.19 2.72 -10.74
C LEU A 32 1.48 1.61 -11.53
N SER A 33 1.52 0.36 -11.04
CA SER A 33 0.84 -0.79 -11.65
C SER A 33 -0.57 -1.03 -11.08
N LEU A 34 -0.99 -0.26 -10.07
CA LEU A 34 -2.28 -0.42 -9.40
C LEU A 34 -3.37 0.46 -10.03
N PRO A 35 -4.66 0.12 -9.84
CA PRO A 35 -5.74 1.03 -10.17
C PRO A 35 -5.63 2.33 -9.36
N PRO A 36 -5.88 3.50 -9.98
CA PRO A 36 -5.93 4.76 -9.25
C PRO A 36 -7.19 4.83 -8.36
N PRO A 37 -7.14 5.58 -7.24
CA PRO A 37 -5.99 6.33 -6.78
C PRO A 37 -4.95 5.44 -6.07
N ALA A 38 -3.66 5.65 -6.33
CA ALA A 38 -2.58 4.83 -5.79
C ALA A 38 -1.41 5.64 -5.20
N TRP A 39 -0.89 5.26 -4.03
CA TRP A 39 0.28 5.90 -3.40
C TRP A 39 1.41 4.89 -3.10
N ALA A 40 2.65 5.35 -3.09
CA ALA A 40 3.81 4.56 -2.67
C ALA A 40 4.38 5.10 -1.36
N THR A 41 4.71 4.20 -0.43
CA THR A 41 5.16 4.56 0.93
C THR A 41 6.69 4.56 1.09
N VAL A 42 7.44 4.16 0.06
CA VAL A 42 8.90 4.26 -0.05
C VAL A 42 9.68 3.36 0.92
N SER A 43 9.05 2.86 1.99
CA SER A 43 9.62 1.87 2.90
C SER A 43 8.54 1.14 3.69
N ALA A 44 8.84 -0.10 4.11
CA ALA A 44 8.05 -0.87 5.05
C ALA A 44 7.75 -0.11 6.36
N GLY A 45 8.69 0.74 6.80
CA GLY A 45 8.52 1.58 7.98
C GLY A 45 7.44 2.64 7.80
N THR A 46 7.41 3.31 6.65
CA THR A 46 6.33 4.25 6.32
C THR A 46 5.01 3.52 6.13
N LEU A 47 5.01 2.38 5.43
CA LEU A 47 3.80 1.58 5.21
C LEU A 47 3.14 1.20 6.54
N ALA A 48 3.92 0.66 7.47
CA ALA A 48 3.45 0.26 8.79
C ALA A 48 2.90 1.43 9.62
N GLY A 49 3.37 2.66 9.34
CA GLY A 49 2.99 3.87 10.06
C GLY A 49 2.04 4.78 9.27
N LEU A 50 1.44 4.30 8.18
CA LEU A 50 0.51 5.08 7.37
C LEU A 50 -0.74 5.42 8.21
N PRO A 51 -1.01 6.70 8.52
CA PRO A 51 -2.16 7.06 9.34
C PRO A 51 -3.46 6.79 8.59
N VAL A 52 -4.54 6.57 9.34
CA VAL A 52 -5.90 6.56 8.80
C VAL A 52 -6.20 7.96 8.26
N LEU A 53 -6.63 8.02 7.01
CA LEU A 53 -6.92 9.29 6.34
C LEU A 53 -8.43 9.55 6.38
N ASP A 54 -8.79 10.80 6.67
CA ASP A 54 -10.19 11.22 6.68
C ASP A 54 -10.82 11.11 5.29
N GLY A 55 -12.10 10.74 5.24
CA GLY A 55 -12.84 10.60 3.98
C GLY A 55 -12.56 9.31 3.20
N LEU A 56 -11.60 8.49 3.63
CA LEU A 56 -11.42 7.14 3.10
C LEU A 56 -12.17 6.12 3.94
N GLU A 57 -12.84 5.20 3.24
CA GLU A 57 -13.63 4.10 3.79
C GLU A 57 -12.90 2.76 3.60
N ALA A 58 -12.05 2.66 2.57
CA ALA A 58 -11.33 1.45 2.21
C ALA A 58 -9.83 1.69 1.90
N LEU A 59 -8.97 0.79 2.36
CA LEU A 59 -7.55 0.72 2.00
C LEU A 59 -7.24 -0.64 1.37
N THR A 60 -6.54 -0.64 0.23
CA THR A 60 -6.07 -1.86 -0.42
C THR A 60 -4.55 -1.84 -0.52
N ILE A 61 -3.88 -2.78 0.16
CA ILE A 61 -2.43 -2.82 0.30
C ILE A 61 -1.86 -3.90 -0.62
N ALA A 62 -1.04 -3.49 -1.59
CA ALA A 62 -0.23 -4.38 -2.40
C ALA A 62 1.01 -4.79 -1.60
N VAL A 63 1.16 -6.09 -1.36
CA VAL A 63 2.22 -6.60 -0.49
C VAL A 63 3.32 -7.21 -1.35
N ASP A 64 4.56 -6.76 -1.11
CA ASP A 64 5.75 -7.41 -1.66
C ASP A 64 6.05 -8.70 -0.89
N ALA A 65 6.61 -9.70 -1.57
CA ALA A 65 6.76 -11.06 -1.04
C ALA A 65 7.87 -11.22 0.02
N ASP A 66 8.37 -10.12 0.60
CA ASP A 66 9.35 -10.17 1.68
C ASP A 66 8.71 -10.03 3.06
N ASP A 67 9.42 -10.60 4.03
CA ASP A 67 9.04 -10.66 5.43
C ASP A 67 8.78 -9.28 6.08
N ALA A 68 9.51 -8.24 5.65
CA ALA A 68 9.40 -6.91 6.22
C ALA A 68 8.15 -6.19 5.69
N GLY A 69 7.91 -6.28 4.38
CA GLY A 69 6.73 -5.78 3.70
C GLY A 69 5.45 -6.43 4.21
N GLN A 70 5.43 -7.77 4.36
CA GLN A 70 4.28 -8.49 4.92
C GLN A 70 3.91 -8.01 6.33
N ARG A 71 4.89 -7.97 7.24
CA ARG A 71 4.66 -7.49 8.61
C ARG A 71 4.24 -6.02 8.65
N ALA A 72 4.73 -5.20 7.73
CA ALA A 72 4.33 -3.80 7.63
C ALA A 72 2.90 -3.63 7.15
N ALA A 73 2.52 -4.37 6.10
CA ALA A 73 1.16 -4.39 5.59
C ALA A 73 0.16 -4.86 6.66
N GLU A 74 0.49 -5.92 7.41
CA GLU A 74 -0.34 -6.41 8.52
C GLU A 74 -0.55 -5.36 9.62
N ARG A 75 0.51 -4.66 10.03
CA ARG A 75 0.41 -3.58 11.04
C ARG A 75 -0.45 -2.40 10.55
N CYS A 76 -0.25 -2.00 9.30
CA CYS A 76 -1.06 -0.97 8.67
C CYS A 76 -2.53 -1.39 8.61
N ALA A 77 -2.77 -2.63 8.17
CA ALA A 77 -4.12 -3.18 8.07
C ALA A 77 -4.83 -3.27 9.42
N ALA A 78 -4.14 -3.71 10.47
CA ALA A 78 -4.68 -3.70 11.82
C ALA A 78 -5.11 -2.29 12.26
N THR A 79 -4.24 -1.29 12.04
CA THR A 79 -4.54 0.10 12.41
C THR A 79 -5.78 0.66 11.69
N TRP A 80 -5.90 0.40 10.39
CA TRP A 80 -7.04 0.85 9.60
C TRP A 80 -8.33 0.09 9.94
N HIS A 81 -8.21 -1.21 10.18
CA HIS A 81 -9.33 -2.04 10.61
C HIS A 81 -9.87 -1.62 11.98
N ASP A 82 -9.00 -1.36 12.95
CA ASP A 82 -9.36 -0.89 14.28
C ASP A 82 -10.08 0.49 14.24
N ALA A 83 -9.79 1.30 13.22
CA ALA A 83 -10.50 2.55 12.93
C ALA A 83 -11.84 2.36 12.17
N GLY A 84 -12.27 1.11 11.96
CA GLY A 84 -13.52 0.75 11.30
C GLY A 84 -13.48 0.92 9.78
N ARG A 85 -12.30 0.86 9.16
CA ARG A 85 -12.15 0.92 7.70
C ARG A 85 -12.11 -0.48 7.09
N GLU A 86 -12.58 -0.60 5.86
CA GLU A 86 -12.37 -1.82 5.07
C GLU A 86 -10.90 -1.92 4.69
N VAL A 87 -10.28 -3.08 4.90
CA VAL A 87 -8.89 -3.31 4.49
C VAL A 87 -8.76 -4.60 3.72
N ARG A 88 -8.02 -4.56 2.61
CA ARG A 88 -7.65 -5.72 1.81
C ARG A 88 -6.15 -5.77 1.61
N LEU A 89 -5.54 -6.92 1.86
CA LEU A 89 -4.17 -7.22 1.45
C LEU A 89 -4.24 -8.09 0.20
N PHE A 90 -3.43 -7.78 -0.81
CA PHE A 90 -3.30 -8.64 -1.98
C PHE A 90 -1.83 -8.81 -2.34
N ASP A 91 -1.47 -10.06 -2.62
CA ASP A 91 -0.12 -10.46 -3.01
C ASP A 91 0.04 -10.31 -4.53
N LEU A 92 1.06 -9.57 -4.95
CA LEU A 92 1.37 -9.34 -6.37
C LEU A 92 1.91 -10.59 -7.06
N ALA A 93 2.54 -11.51 -6.32
CA ALA A 93 3.01 -12.77 -6.90
C ALA A 93 1.83 -13.57 -7.47
N THR A 94 0.68 -13.51 -6.80
CA THR A 94 -0.56 -14.15 -7.27
C THR A 94 -1.05 -13.59 -8.61
N ILE A 95 -0.91 -12.28 -8.86
CA ILE A 95 -1.30 -11.65 -10.15
C ILE A 95 -0.27 -11.92 -11.25
N ARG A 96 1.04 -11.84 -10.92
CA ARG A 96 2.10 -12.11 -11.89
C ARG A 96 2.11 -13.57 -12.36
N ALA A 97 1.80 -14.51 -11.47
CA ALA A 97 1.66 -15.94 -11.81
C ALA A 97 0.41 -16.22 -12.67
N GLY A 98 -0.65 -15.43 -12.53
CA GLY A 98 -1.84 -15.52 -13.38
C GLY A 98 -1.65 -14.98 -14.81
N SER A 99 -0.60 -14.19 -15.03
CA SER A 99 -0.33 -13.56 -16.33
C SER A 99 0.57 -14.38 -17.27
N THR A 100 1.11 -15.52 -16.84
CA THR A 100 2.00 -16.37 -17.67
C THR A 100 1.26 -17.42 -18.51
N ASN A 101 -0.07 -17.37 -18.62
CA ASN A 101 -0.83 -18.32 -19.44
C ASN A 101 -1.55 -17.65 -20.62
N GLY A 102 -0.79 -16.89 -21.42
CA GLY A 102 -1.33 -16.16 -22.56
C GLY A 102 -0.27 -15.80 -23.60
N LEU A 103 0.45 -16.80 -24.13
CA LEU A 103 0.99 -16.86 -25.50
C LEU A 103 1.07 -18.33 -25.93
#